data_AF-A0A855N5U9-F1
#
_entry.id   AF-A0A855N5U9-F1
#
_cell.length_a   1.000
_cell.length_b   1.000
_cell.length_c   1.000
_cell.angle_alpha   90.00
_cell.angle_beta   90.00
_cell.angle_gamma   90.00
#
_symmetry.space_group_name_H-M   'P 1'
#
loop_
_entity.id
_entity.type
_entity.pdbx_description
1 polymer ?
#
loop_
_entity_poly.entity_id
_entity_poly.type
_entity_poly.pdbx_seq_one_letter_code
_entity_poly.pdbx_strand_id
1 'polypeptide(L)'
;MKTTEVTAPNLEAAYKQAAKELECSVMELDIEILQRPRAGILGMFHRDAIVRASCSDKRQKEHYKLGQKTEHLDRKKDKKRRKPHSEKPIAEAQKEPEPIKQVRQKKLEMDNSIFDTFHKSDENEVVEKKEAKKQNPISQDLLDRIKEGLITIFKVSCYNINVVEVSEFDEDTVFIKLDGEDAALLIGKEGYRYKAVSYILFNWINSKYNLNIRLEIAQFLKNQEAGVGAYLVSVIERVESSGRAQTKPLDGVLVKIALEQLRKRFPDKYVGIKTSDDGRYVIVNDFYKK
;
A
#
# COMPACT_ATOMS: atom_id res chain seq x y z
N MET A 1 -7.65 18.25 34.80
CA MET A 1 -8.26 17.58 33.63
C MET A 1 -8.79 16.22 34.08
N LYS A 2 -9.89 15.72 33.49
CA LYS A 2 -10.39 14.36 33.74
C LYS A 2 -9.48 13.37 33.00
N THR A 3 -8.91 12.40 33.72
CA THR A 3 -8.16 11.27 33.15
C THR A 3 -8.91 9.98 33.40
N THR A 4 -8.86 9.03 32.46
CA THR A 4 -9.26 7.63 32.66
C THR A 4 -8.10 6.70 32.30
N GLU A 5 -8.11 5.48 32.83
CA GLU A 5 -7.19 4.40 32.45
C GLU A 5 -7.99 3.21 31.93
N VAL A 6 -7.80 2.88 30.65
CA VAL A 6 -8.60 1.91 29.92
C VAL A 6 -7.75 0.71 29.53
N THR A 7 -8.26 -0.48 29.84
CA THR A 7 -7.68 -1.76 29.41
C THR A 7 -8.54 -2.38 28.30
N ALA A 8 -7.93 -2.78 27.18
CA ALA A 8 -8.64 -3.38 26.05
C ALA A 8 -7.72 -4.27 25.19
N PRO A 9 -8.24 -5.27 24.46
CA PRO A 9 -7.41 -6.25 23.72
C PRO A 9 -6.55 -5.65 22.59
N ASN A 10 -6.83 -4.41 22.16
CA ASN A 10 -6.00 -3.68 21.22
C ASN A 10 -6.15 -2.15 21.42
N LEU A 11 -5.23 -1.38 20.83
CA LEU A 11 -5.20 0.08 20.97
C LEU A 11 -6.44 0.77 20.38
N GLU A 12 -7.01 0.27 19.28
CA GLU A 12 -8.20 0.88 18.66
C GLU A 12 -9.43 0.76 19.58
N ALA A 13 -9.62 -0.41 20.20
CA ALA A 13 -10.64 -0.63 21.21
C ALA A 13 -10.40 0.25 22.45
N ALA A 14 -9.15 0.37 22.89
CA ALA A 14 -8.77 1.23 24.02
C ALA A 14 -9.12 2.70 23.76
N TYR A 15 -8.81 3.23 22.57
CA TYR A 15 -9.09 4.62 22.21
C TYR A 15 -10.60 4.89 22.08
N LYS A 16 -11.36 3.96 21.49
CA LYS A 16 -12.83 4.06 21.38
C LYS A 16 -13.52 4.04 22.74
N GLN A 17 -13.05 3.20 23.66
CA GLN A 17 -13.57 3.11 25.02
C GLN A 17 -13.20 4.36 25.85
N ALA A 18 -11.96 4.84 25.74
CA ALA A 18 -11.52 6.08 26.40
C ALA A 18 -12.32 7.33 25.92
N ALA A 19 -12.57 7.46 24.62
CA ALA A 19 -13.42 8.53 24.07
C ALA A 19 -14.84 8.48 24.65
N LYS A 20 -15.41 7.27 24.81
CA LYS A 20 -16.74 7.06 25.37
C LYS A 20 -16.83 7.41 26.86
N GLU A 21 -15.81 7.10 27.65
CA GLU A 21 -15.76 7.40 29.10
C GLU A 21 -15.47 8.88 29.42
N LEU A 22 -14.83 9.58 28.49
CA LEU A 22 -14.47 10.98 28.61
C LEU A 22 -15.44 11.93 27.88
N GLU A 23 -16.39 11.38 27.12
CA GLU A 23 -17.42 12.11 26.34
C GLU A 23 -16.85 13.12 25.33
N CYS A 24 -15.66 12.83 24.78
CA CYS A 24 -14.99 13.65 23.75
C CYS A 24 -14.55 12.81 22.54
N SER A 25 -14.23 13.45 21.42
CA SER A 25 -13.86 12.73 20.18
C SER A 25 -12.56 11.94 20.35
N VAL A 26 -12.45 10.81 19.64
CA VAL A 26 -11.18 10.05 19.53
C VAL A 26 -10.03 10.93 19.01
N MET A 27 -10.33 11.97 18.23
CA MET A 27 -9.36 12.96 17.73
C MET A 27 -8.93 14.01 18.77
N GLU A 28 -9.60 14.06 19.92
CA GLU A 28 -9.40 15.04 20.99
C GLU A 28 -8.74 14.43 22.23
N LEU A 29 -8.50 13.12 22.21
CA LEU A 29 -7.79 12.41 23.27
C LEU A 29 -6.29 12.72 23.24
N ASP A 30 -5.75 13.15 24.37
CA ASP A 30 -4.33 12.96 24.70
C ASP A 30 -4.16 11.56 25.28
N ILE A 31 -3.18 10.79 24.79
CA ILE A 31 -3.07 9.35 25.11
C ILE A 31 -1.63 8.95 25.47
N GLU A 32 -1.46 8.45 26.68
CA GLU A 32 -0.25 7.83 27.19
C GLU A 32 -0.41 6.29 27.17
N ILE A 33 0.43 5.58 26.40
CA ILE A 33 0.34 4.12 26.27
C ILE A 33 1.19 3.46 27.36
N LEU A 34 0.55 3.07 28.47
CA LEU A 34 1.18 2.40 29.61
C LEU A 34 1.59 0.96 29.30
N GLN A 35 0.75 0.21 28.57
CA GLN A 35 1.07 -1.13 28.07
C GLN A 35 0.65 -1.29 26.60
N ARG A 36 1.56 -1.81 25.77
CA ARG A 36 1.24 -2.23 24.40
C ARG A 36 0.68 -3.66 24.40
N PRO A 37 -0.38 -3.94 23.61
CA PRO A 37 -0.96 -5.28 23.54
C PRO A 37 0.04 -6.28 22.96
N ARG A 38 -0.06 -7.54 23.38
CA ARG A 38 0.70 -8.67 22.83
C ARG A 38 -0.21 -9.86 22.59
N ALA A 39 -0.17 -10.39 21.37
CA ALA A 39 -0.84 -11.65 21.03
C ALA A 39 -0.24 -12.79 21.86
N GLY A 40 -1.12 -13.60 22.46
CA GLY A 40 -0.75 -14.81 23.18
C GLY A 40 -0.43 -15.98 22.23
N ILE A 41 0.28 -16.99 22.74
CA ILE A 41 0.51 -18.24 22.01
C ILE A 41 -0.70 -19.14 22.27
N LEU A 42 -1.38 -19.58 21.20
CA LEU A 42 -2.61 -20.39 21.28
C LEU A 42 -3.71 -19.74 22.16
N GLY A 43 -3.77 -18.40 22.18
CA GLY A 43 -4.69 -17.62 23.02
C GLY A 43 -4.24 -17.43 24.48
N MET A 44 -3.33 -18.26 24.97
CA MET A 44 -2.77 -18.17 26.33
C MET A 44 -1.67 -17.09 26.40
N PHE A 45 -1.53 -16.45 27.56
CA PHE A 45 -0.52 -15.41 27.82
C PHE A 45 -0.60 -14.18 26.89
N HIS A 46 -1.79 -13.83 26.40
CA HIS A 46 -2.03 -12.52 25.80
C HIS A 46 -1.83 -11.40 26.85
N ARG A 47 -1.56 -10.18 26.38
CA ARG A 47 -1.59 -8.97 27.21
C ARG A 47 -2.39 -7.90 26.51
N ASP A 48 -3.28 -7.26 27.25
CA ASP A 48 -4.09 -6.16 26.75
C ASP A 48 -3.30 -4.86 26.60
N ALA A 49 -3.81 -3.97 25.77
CA ALA A 49 -3.41 -2.57 25.77
C ALA A 49 -3.91 -1.91 27.05
N ILE A 50 -3.06 -1.13 27.71
CA ILE A 50 -3.45 -0.25 28.81
C ILE A 50 -3.05 1.17 28.38
N VAL A 51 -4.02 2.07 28.37
CA VAL A 51 -3.81 3.48 27.98
C VAL A 51 -4.39 4.39 29.04
N ARG A 52 -3.66 5.45 29.39
CA ARG A 52 -4.18 6.58 30.15
C ARG A 52 -4.58 7.66 29.14
N ALA A 53 -5.77 8.22 29.30
CA ALA A 53 -6.31 9.20 28.36
C ALA A 53 -6.96 10.40 29.08
N SER A 54 -6.95 11.56 28.44
CA SER A 54 -7.69 12.76 28.82
C SER A 54 -8.15 13.53 27.57
N CYS A 55 -9.19 14.36 27.67
CA CYS A 55 -9.52 15.28 26.58
C CYS A 55 -8.55 16.46 26.59
N SER A 56 -7.91 16.73 25.44
CA SER A 56 -6.98 17.84 25.25
C SER A 56 -7.75 19.14 24.99
N ASP A 57 -7.64 20.11 25.89
CA ASP A 57 -8.19 21.46 25.67
C ASP A 57 -7.43 22.14 24.50
N LYS A 58 -8.16 22.61 23.49
CA LYS A 58 -7.61 22.95 22.15
C LYS A 58 -6.95 24.34 22.10
N ARG A 59 -5.99 24.63 22.99
CA ARG A 59 -5.32 25.95 23.06
C ARG A 59 -3.80 25.96 23.13
N GLN A 60 -3.11 24.82 23.31
CA GLN A 60 -1.64 24.80 23.47
C GLN A 60 -0.93 23.55 22.88
N LYS A 61 -1.01 23.30 21.56
CA LYS A 61 -0.26 22.19 20.91
C LYS A 61 0.52 22.54 19.62
N GLU A 62 0.85 23.81 19.38
CA GLU A 62 1.77 24.19 18.29
C GLU A 62 3.26 24.08 18.67
N HIS A 63 3.61 24.05 19.97
CA HIS A 63 4.98 24.28 20.43
C HIS A 63 5.87 23.04 20.69
N TYR A 64 5.38 21.81 20.47
CA TYR A 64 6.14 20.57 20.74
C TYR A 64 6.59 19.81 19.48
N LYS A 65 7.05 20.54 18.46
CA LYS A 65 7.72 20.00 17.26
C LYS A 65 9.11 20.59 17.01
N LEU A 66 9.93 20.75 18.05
CA LEU A 66 11.37 20.93 17.87
C LEU A 66 12.18 20.32 19.03
N GLY A 67 13.20 19.53 18.68
CA GLY A 67 14.21 19.04 19.63
C GLY A 67 14.01 17.63 20.20
N GLN A 68 14.47 16.62 19.46
CA GLN A 68 15.50 15.69 19.95
C GLN A 68 16.01 14.81 18.79
N LYS A 69 17.33 14.67 18.68
CA LYS A 69 18.01 13.91 17.62
C LYS A 69 19.29 13.30 18.19
N THR A 70 19.48 11.99 17.97
CA THR A 70 20.74 11.20 18.06
C THR A 70 21.63 11.30 19.31
N GLU A 71 21.83 10.16 19.98
CA GLU A 71 23.12 9.58 20.48
C GLU A 71 22.83 8.22 21.17
N HIS A 72 23.79 7.30 21.43
CA HIS A 72 24.73 6.65 20.50
C HIS A 72 25.20 5.26 21.04
N LEU A 73 25.34 4.28 20.15
CA LEU A 73 26.19 3.05 20.18
C LEU A 73 26.14 1.94 21.29
N ASP A 74 26.35 0.71 20.77
CA ASP A 74 27.07 -0.48 21.30
C ASP A 74 26.69 -1.23 22.60
N ARG A 75 26.25 -2.49 22.43
CA ARG A 75 27.19 -3.66 22.51
C ARG A 75 26.63 -5.01 22.00
N LYS A 76 27.54 -5.83 21.45
CA LYS A 76 27.41 -7.27 21.08
C LYS A 76 27.01 -8.14 22.31
N LYS A 77 26.51 -9.39 22.22
CA LYS A 77 27.15 -10.55 21.54
C LYS A 77 26.31 -11.88 21.57
N ASP A 78 26.58 -12.77 20.60
CA ASP A 78 26.31 -14.23 20.46
C ASP A 78 25.49 -15.07 21.48
N LYS A 79 24.60 -15.97 20.99
CA LYS A 79 24.83 -17.46 21.00
C LYS A 79 23.76 -18.37 20.31
N LYS A 80 24.16 -18.92 19.15
CA LYS A 80 23.99 -20.27 18.56
C LYS A 80 23.21 -21.42 19.30
N ARG A 81 22.57 -22.28 18.47
CA ARG A 81 22.04 -23.70 18.67
C ARG A 81 20.56 -23.84 19.09
N ARG A 82 19.79 -24.89 18.74
CA ARG A 82 19.80 -25.96 17.69
C ARG A 82 18.42 -26.68 17.72
N LYS A 83 17.89 -27.18 16.60
CA LYS A 83 16.94 -28.34 16.55
C LYS A 83 17.75 -29.65 16.69
N PRO A 84 17.24 -30.77 17.25
CA PRO A 84 16.08 -31.58 16.78
C PRO A 84 15.11 -31.90 17.97
N HIS A 85 14.18 -32.87 17.97
CA HIS A 85 13.83 -33.96 17.03
C HIS A 85 12.31 -34.20 16.97
N SER A 86 11.87 -35.17 16.16
CA SER A 86 10.48 -35.53 15.89
C SER A 86 10.17 -36.93 16.42
N GLU A 87 9.05 -37.11 17.12
CA GLU A 87 8.52 -38.45 17.44
C GLU A 87 6.98 -38.46 17.62
N LYS A 88 6.42 -39.64 17.37
CA LYS A 88 5.00 -40.12 17.43
C LYS A 88 5.11 -41.65 17.72
N PRO A 89 4.06 -42.42 18.10
CA PRO A 89 2.61 -42.17 18.12
C PRO A 89 2.13 -41.81 19.55
N ILE A 90 0.97 -42.12 20.16
CA ILE A 90 -0.23 -42.96 19.91
C ILE A 90 -1.51 -42.13 20.18
N ALA A 91 -2.67 -42.64 19.76
CA ALA A 91 -3.98 -41.99 19.88
C ALA A 91 -4.85 -42.58 21.01
N GLU A 92 -5.85 -41.80 21.45
CA GLU A 92 -7.17 -42.35 21.79
C GLU A 92 -8.25 -41.29 21.50
N ALA A 93 -9.52 -41.70 21.43
CA ALA A 93 -10.58 -40.89 20.80
C ALA A 93 -11.81 -40.66 21.69
N GLN A 94 -12.46 -39.50 21.52
CA GLN A 94 -13.84 -39.25 21.95
C GLN A 94 -14.50 -38.18 21.06
N LYS A 95 -15.84 -38.08 21.10
CA LYS A 95 -16.67 -37.53 20.01
C LYS A 95 -17.09 -36.07 20.18
N GLU A 96 -17.64 -35.54 19.08
CA GLU A 96 -18.18 -34.19 18.85
C GLU A 96 -19.24 -33.72 19.89
N PRO A 97 -19.49 -32.40 19.94
CA PRO A 97 -20.56 -31.84 19.10
C PRO A 97 -20.09 -30.86 18.02
N GLU A 98 -20.90 -30.69 16.96
CA GLU A 98 -20.59 -29.86 15.79
C GLU A 98 -20.43 -28.36 16.13
N PRO A 99 -19.37 -27.68 15.63
CA PRO A 99 -19.32 -26.23 15.62
C PRO A 99 -20.12 -25.65 14.45
N ILE A 100 -21.00 -24.70 14.74
CA ILE A 100 -21.83 -23.97 13.77
C ILE A 100 -20.99 -23.46 12.59
N LYS A 101 -21.46 -23.70 11.36
CA LYS A 101 -20.80 -23.30 10.10
C LYS A 101 -20.51 -21.80 10.08
N GLN A 102 -19.27 -21.43 10.42
CA GLN A 102 -18.78 -20.08 10.19
C GLN A 102 -18.81 -19.80 8.69
N VAL A 103 -19.64 -18.84 8.27
CA VAL A 103 -19.65 -18.34 6.89
C VAL A 103 -18.28 -17.75 6.63
N ARG A 104 -17.45 -18.51 5.89
CA ARG A 104 -16.08 -18.17 5.53
C ARG A 104 -16.10 -16.84 4.80
N GLN A 105 -15.83 -15.74 5.51
CA GLN A 105 -15.78 -14.41 4.92
C GLN A 105 -14.78 -14.46 3.76
N LYS A 106 -15.31 -14.44 2.54
CA LYS A 106 -14.50 -14.45 1.33
C LYS A 106 -13.78 -13.11 1.31
N LYS A 107 -12.52 -13.12 1.76
CA LYS A 107 -11.59 -12.01 1.63
C LYS A 107 -11.76 -11.46 0.21
N LEU A 108 -12.17 -10.21 0.10
CA LEU A 108 -12.23 -9.52 -1.19
C LEU A 108 -10.79 -9.29 -1.61
N GLU A 109 -10.24 -10.27 -2.32
CA GLU A 109 -8.97 -10.17 -2.99
C GLU A 109 -9.17 -9.19 -4.14
N MET A 110 -8.86 -7.92 -3.85
CA MET A 110 -8.91 -6.81 -4.79
C MET A 110 -8.09 -7.20 -6.01
N ASP A 111 -8.73 -7.27 -7.17
CA ASP A 111 -8.13 -7.92 -8.32
C ASP A 111 -6.91 -7.15 -8.83
N ASN A 112 -5.75 -7.73 -8.59
CA ASN A 112 -4.46 -7.18 -8.98
C ASN A 112 -4.20 -7.31 -10.50
N SER A 113 -5.07 -7.99 -11.26
CA SER A 113 -5.06 -7.97 -12.73
C SER A 113 -5.33 -6.57 -13.28
N ILE A 114 -6.15 -5.76 -12.58
CA ILE A 114 -6.47 -4.41 -13.04
C ILE A 114 -5.25 -3.50 -12.84
N PHE A 115 -4.37 -3.80 -11.86
CA PHE A 115 -3.03 -3.20 -11.76
C PHE A 115 -2.11 -3.51 -12.95
N ASP A 116 -2.47 -4.45 -13.82
CA ASP A 116 -1.81 -4.68 -15.09
C ASP A 116 -2.31 -3.77 -16.23
N THR A 117 -3.42 -3.05 -16.03
CA THR A 117 -4.03 -2.16 -17.05
C THR A 117 -3.65 -0.68 -16.91
N PHE A 118 -3.45 -0.13 -15.71
CA PHE A 118 -3.09 1.30 -15.51
C PHE A 118 -1.79 1.70 -16.21
N HIS A 119 -0.84 0.77 -16.29
CA HIS A 119 0.48 0.97 -16.87
C HIS A 119 0.74 -0.16 -17.86
N LYS A 120 0.20 0.02 -19.08
CA LYS A 120 0.59 -0.75 -20.26
C LYS A 120 2.04 -0.41 -20.59
N SER A 121 2.96 -1.26 -20.17
CA SER A 121 4.17 -1.49 -20.97
C SER A 121 3.93 -2.79 -21.71
N ASP A 122 4.25 -2.82 -23.00
CA ASP A 122 3.58 -3.74 -23.94
C ASP A 122 3.70 -5.25 -23.66
N GLU A 123 2.76 -5.94 -24.31
CA GLU A 123 2.60 -7.39 -24.48
C GLU A 123 2.19 -8.22 -23.23
N ASN A 124 1.34 -9.22 -23.49
CA ASN A 124 0.72 -10.20 -22.57
C ASN A 124 -0.37 -9.59 -21.63
N GLU A 125 -1.66 -9.92 -21.71
CA GLU A 125 -2.50 -10.76 -22.59
C GLU A 125 -3.83 -9.98 -22.86
N VAL A 126 -4.81 -10.31 -23.71
CA VAL A 126 -5.37 -11.59 -24.21
C VAL A 126 -5.79 -11.43 -25.68
N VAL A 127 -5.82 -12.52 -26.45
CA VAL A 127 -6.19 -12.53 -27.88
C VAL A 127 -7.71 -12.47 -28.08
N GLU A 128 -8.30 -11.27 -28.01
CA GLU A 128 -9.56 -10.94 -28.69
C GLU A 128 -9.42 -9.66 -29.52
N LYS A 129 -10.17 -9.61 -30.63
CA LYS A 129 -9.94 -8.69 -31.77
C LYS A 129 -10.07 -7.21 -31.38
N LYS A 130 -8.94 -6.54 -31.16
CA LYS A 130 -8.88 -5.07 -31.22
C LYS A 130 -8.59 -4.62 -32.64
N GLU A 131 -9.60 -4.07 -33.30
CA GLU A 131 -9.40 -3.27 -34.50
C GLU A 131 -8.46 -2.11 -34.19
N ALA A 132 -7.50 -1.82 -35.09
CA ALA A 132 -6.51 -0.76 -34.92
C ALA A 132 -7.12 0.63 -35.11
N LYS A 133 -7.97 1.06 -34.17
CA LYS A 133 -8.39 2.45 -34.04
C LYS A 133 -7.17 3.28 -33.68
N LYS A 134 -6.65 4.04 -34.65
CA LYS A 134 -5.75 5.17 -34.37
C LYS A 134 -6.41 6.04 -33.30
N GLN A 135 -5.78 6.16 -32.14
CA GLN A 135 -6.24 7.10 -31.13
C GLN A 135 -5.89 8.51 -31.62
N ASN A 136 -6.84 9.43 -31.53
CA ASN A 136 -6.55 10.85 -31.73
C ASN A 136 -5.82 11.36 -30.48
N PRO A 137 -4.89 12.32 -30.60
CA PRO A 137 -4.20 12.89 -29.45
C PRO A 137 -5.19 13.46 -28.43
N ILE A 138 -4.82 13.40 -27.13
CA ILE A 138 -5.72 13.74 -26.04
C ILE A 138 -6.03 15.24 -26.09
N SER A 139 -7.28 15.61 -26.39
CA SER A 139 -7.65 17.01 -26.61
C SER A 139 -7.69 17.81 -25.30
N GLN A 140 -7.35 19.09 -25.36
CA GLN A 140 -7.40 19.98 -24.19
C GLN A 140 -8.81 20.04 -23.57
N ASP A 141 -9.85 20.12 -24.40
CA ASP A 141 -11.26 20.03 -23.98
C ASP A 141 -11.59 18.74 -23.20
N LEU A 142 -10.91 17.61 -23.50
CA LEU A 142 -11.06 16.38 -22.73
C LEU A 142 -10.32 16.45 -21.38
N LEU A 143 -9.10 16.98 -21.36
CA LEU A 143 -8.33 17.20 -20.12
C LEU A 143 -9.08 18.15 -19.16
N ASP A 144 -9.64 19.24 -19.69
CA ASP A 144 -10.41 20.22 -18.91
C ASP A 144 -11.68 19.59 -18.31
N ARG A 145 -12.44 18.80 -19.09
CA ARG A 145 -13.61 18.05 -18.59
C ARG A 145 -13.25 17.03 -17.52
N ILE A 146 -12.09 16.38 -17.62
CA ILE A 146 -11.58 15.47 -16.58
C ILE A 146 -11.24 16.28 -15.32
N LYS A 147 -10.59 17.45 -15.47
CA LYS A 147 -10.25 18.36 -14.37
C LYS A 147 -11.48 18.90 -13.64
N GLU A 148 -12.51 19.34 -14.36
CA GLU A 148 -13.79 19.78 -13.78
C GLU A 148 -14.48 18.65 -13.01
N GLY A 149 -14.47 17.43 -13.55
CA GLY A 149 -15.02 16.25 -12.89
C GLY A 149 -14.28 15.91 -11.60
N LEU A 150 -12.94 15.92 -11.62
CA LEU A 150 -12.10 15.72 -10.43
C LEU A 150 -12.36 16.81 -9.38
N ILE A 151 -12.41 18.08 -9.77
CA ILE A 151 -12.71 19.20 -8.87
C ILE A 151 -14.09 19.00 -8.23
N THR A 152 -15.09 18.57 -9.01
CA THR A 152 -16.44 18.29 -8.50
C THR A 152 -16.43 17.13 -7.49
N ILE A 153 -15.72 16.04 -7.78
CA ILE A 153 -15.59 14.86 -6.89
C ILE A 153 -14.93 15.24 -5.55
N PHE A 154 -13.83 16.01 -5.58
CA PHE A 154 -13.13 16.37 -4.35
C PHE A 154 -13.81 17.51 -3.58
N LYS A 155 -14.53 18.42 -4.26
CA LYS A 155 -15.33 19.49 -3.61
C LYS A 155 -16.53 18.97 -2.81
N VAL A 156 -17.05 17.79 -3.12
CA VAL A 156 -18.07 17.11 -2.29
C VAL A 156 -17.47 16.17 -1.23
N SER A 157 -16.14 16.04 -1.19
CA SER A 157 -15.45 15.27 -0.15
C SER A 157 -15.20 16.13 1.10
N CYS A 158 -15.05 15.48 2.25
CA CYS A 158 -14.71 16.13 3.52
C CYS A 158 -13.19 16.36 3.71
N TYR A 159 -12.44 16.54 2.62
CA TYR A 159 -10.98 16.67 2.62
C TYR A 159 -10.53 17.89 1.81
N ASN A 160 -9.54 18.62 2.32
CA ASN A 160 -8.88 19.76 1.69
C ASN A 160 -7.93 19.30 0.57
N ILE A 161 -8.51 18.90 -0.58
CA ILE A 161 -7.81 18.35 -1.75
C ILE A 161 -7.94 19.29 -2.96
N ASN A 162 -6.80 19.65 -3.55
CA ASN A 162 -6.67 20.47 -4.75
C ASN A 162 -6.31 19.60 -5.95
N VAL A 163 -7.01 19.81 -7.08
CA VAL A 163 -6.64 19.23 -8.38
C VAL A 163 -5.63 20.17 -9.05
N VAL A 164 -4.35 19.93 -8.79
CA VAL A 164 -3.25 20.80 -9.24
C VAL A 164 -3.07 20.71 -10.75
N GLU A 165 -3.01 19.49 -11.28
CA GLU A 165 -2.66 19.23 -12.68
C GLU A 165 -3.53 18.12 -13.27
N VAL A 166 -3.92 18.30 -14.52
CA VAL A 166 -4.47 17.27 -15.41
C VAL A 166 -3.87 17.55 -16.77
N SER A 167 -3.13 16.59 -17.32
CA SER A 167 -2.29 16.77 -18.52
C SER A 167 -2.14 15.44 -19.28
N GLU A 168 -1.76 15.52 -20.57
CA GLU A 168 -1.36 14.36 -21.36
C GLU A 168 -0.07 13.76 -20.78
N PHE A 169 -0.02 12.43 -20.61
CA PHE A 169 1.20 11.71 -20.22
C PHE A 169 1.81 10.94 -21.40
N ASP A 170 0.96 10.23 -22.15
CA ASP A 170 1.25 9.54 -23.39
C ASP A 170 -0.04 9.40 -24.22
N GLU A 171 0.03 8.72 -25.37
CA GLU A 171 -1.07 8.59 -26.34
C GLU A 171 -2.39 8.05 -25.77
N ASP A 172 -2.37 7.32 -24.64
CA ASP A 172 -3.59 6.79 -24.02
C ASP A 172 -3.69 6.97 -22.50
N THR A 173 -2.80 7.74 -21.89
CA THR A 173 -2.73 7.96 -20.43
C THR A 173 -2.81 9.43 -20.04
N VAL A 174 -3.67 9.75 -19.07
CA VAL A 174 -3.79 11.09 -18.47
C VAL A 174 -2.97 11.17 -17.18
N PHE A 175 -2.08 12.16 -17.05
CA PHE A 175 -1.46 12.51 -15.78
C PHE A 175 -2.45 13.29 -14.92
N ILE A 176 -2.55 12.94 -13.64
CA ILE A 176 -3.42 13.59 -12.66
C ILE A 176 -2.58 13.88 -11.41
N LYS A 177 -2.47 15.15 -11.01
CA LYS A 177 -1.81 15.54 -9.77
C LYS A 177 -2.79 16.11 -8.76
N LEU A 178 -2.91 15.44 -7.63
CA LEU A 178 -3.65 15.90 -6.45
C LEU A 178 -2.65 16.39 -5.39
N ASP A 179 -3.00 17.44 -4.65
CA ASP A 179 -2.19 17.97 -3.55
C ASP A 179 -3.11 18.69 -2.53
N GLY A 180 -2.56 19.27 -1.48
CA GLY A 180 -3.33 19.97 -0.43
C GLY A 180 -3.10 19.39 0.97
N GLU A 181 -3.71 20.04 1.96
CA GLU A 181 -3.52 19.75 3.39
C GLU A 181 -3.85 18.29 3.73
N ASP A 182 -4.95 17.76 3.18
CA ASP A 182 -5.38 16.37 3.40
C ASP A 182 -4.84 15.36 2.39
N ALA A 183 -3.93 15.75 1.48
CA ALA A 183 -3.42 14.85 0.44
C ALA A 183 -2.80 13.56 1.03
N ALA A 184 -2.15 13.66 2.20
CA ALA A 184 -1.63 12.51 2.94
C ALA A 184 -2.72 11.50 3.36
N LEU A 185 -3.95 11.96 3.61
CA LEU A 185 -5.09 11.11 3.98
C LEU A 185 -5.63 10.33 2.79
N LEU A 186 -5.42 10.78 1.54
CA LEU A 186 -5.70 10.00 0.32
C LEU A 186 -4.64 8.93 0.04
N ILE A 187 -3.43 9.02 0.61
CA ILE A 187 -2.38 8.00 0.45
C ILE A 187 -2.66 6.80 1.36
N GLY A 188 -2.83 7.06 2.66
CA GLY A 188 -2.98 6.03 3.70
C GLY A 188 -1.70 5.23 3.98
N LYS A 189 -1.73 4.39 5.03
CA LYS A 189 -0.61 3.50 5.38
C LYS A 189 -0.29 2.55 4.22
N GLU A 190 0.99 2.35 3.92
CA GLU A 190 1.45 1.50 2.79
C GLU A 190 0.80 1.84 1.42
N GLY A 191 0.27 3.07 1.26
CA GLY A 191 -0.40 3.50 0.02
C GLY A 191 -1.74 2.82 -0.26
N TYR A 192 -2.39 2.18 0.73
CA TYR A 192 -3.62 1.41 0.46
C TYR A 192 -4.78 2.27 -0.07
N ARG A 193 -4.87 3.55 0.34
CA ARG A 193 -5.89 4.47 -0.16
C ARG A 193 -5.51 5.02 -1.52
N TYR A 194 -4.23 5.30 -1.77
CA TYR A 194 -3.73 5.68 -3.10
C TYR A 194 -4.10 4.62 -4.15
N LYS A 195 -3.93 3.33 -3.83
CA LYS A 195 -4.36 2.21 -4.69
C LYS A 195 -5.86 2.27 -5.01
N ALA A 196 -6.71 2.48 -3.99
CA ALA A 196 -8.16 2.53 -4.14
C ALA A 196 -8.65 3.80 -4.89
N VAL A 197 -8.07 4.97 -4.62
CA VAL A 197 -8.39 6.23 -5.32
C VAL A 197 -7.99 6.11 -6.78
N SER A 198 -6.78 5.63 -7.08
CA SER A 198 -6.34 5.35 -8.46
C SER A 198 -7.34 4.42 -9.17
N TYR A 199 -7.72 3.31 -8.54
CA TYR A 199 -8.69 2.36 -9.09
C TYR A 199 -10.07 2.97 -9.42
N ILE A 200 -10.61 3.80 -8.53
CA ILE A 200 -11.88 4.50 -8.76
C ILE A 200 -11.78 5.50 -9.92
N LEU A 201 -10.70 6.29 -9.97
CA LEU A 201 -10.46 7.26 -11.03
C LEU A 201 -10.21 6.60 -12.38
N PHE A 202 -9.45 5.50 -12.42
CA PHE A 202 -9.24 4.69 -13.62
C PHE A 202 -10.57 4.15 -14.16
N ASN A 203 -11.38 3.48 -13.33
CA ASN A 203 -12.66 2.93 -13.79
C ASN A 203 -13.59 4.00 -14.36
N TRP A 204 -13.61 5.21 -13.78
CA TRP A 204 -14.39 6.33 -14.31
C TRP A 204 -13.85 6.85 -15.64
N ILE A 205 -12.55 7.16 -15.72
CA ILE A 205 -11.92 7.77 -16.90
C ILE A 205 -11.83 6.77 -18.05
N ASN A 206 -11.46 5.52 -17.78
CA ASN A 206 -11.37 4.46 -18.77
C ASN A 206 -12.75 4.09 -19.32
N SER A 207 -13.76 3.89 -18.47
CA SER A 207 -15.12 3.56 -18.94
C SER A 207 -15.78 4.66 -19.76
N LYS A 208 -15.41 5.93 -19.57
CA LYS A 208 -16.02 7.09 -20.24
C LYS A 208 -15.22 7.59 -21.45
N TYR A 209 -13.89 7.43 -21.44
CA TYR A 209 -12.98 8.04 -22.41
C TYR A 209 -11.95 7.06 -23.01
N ASN A 210 -11.93 5.79 -22.59
CA ASN A 210 -10.95 4.76 -22.99
C ASN A 210 -9.48 5.08 -22.63
N LEU A 211 -9.23 6.06 -21.76
CA LEU A 211 -7.89 6.44 -21.31
C LEU A 211 -7.48 5.72 -20.01
N ASN A 212 -6.18 5.48 -19.83
CA ASN A 212 -5.57 5.09 -18.56
C ASN A 212 -5.28 6.34 -17.71
N ILE A 213 -4.76 6.16 -16.50
CA ILE A 213 -4.33 7.26 -15.64
C ILE A 213 -2.95 7.02 -15.02
N ARG A 214 -2.23 8.12 -14.78
CA ARG A 214 -1.05 8.17 -13.92
C ARG A 214 -1.29 9.20 -12.81
N LEU A 215 -1.60 8.71 -11.62
CA LEU A 215 -1.97 9.53 -10.46
C LEU A 215 -0.73 9.88 -9.62
N GLU A 216 -0.50 11.15 -9.34
CA GLU A 216 0.41 11.63 -8.29
C GLU A 216 -0.40 12.26 -7.15
N ILE A 217 -0.01 12.00 -5.91
CA ILE A 217 -0.57 12.63 -4.71
C ILE A 217 0.58 13.27 -3.93
N ALA A 218 0.66 14.60 -3.99
CA ALA A 218 1.79 15.45 -3.59
C ALA A 218 3.12 15.05 -4.26
N GLN A 219 3.80 14.03 -3.72
CA GLN A 219 5.04 13.43 -4.23
C GLN A 219 5.11 11.91 -3.98
N PHE A 220 3.98 11.26 -3.70
CA PHE A 220 3.94 9.86 -3.30
C PHE A 220 4.48 8.91 -4.38
N LEU A 221 4.00 9.02 -5.62
CA LEU A 221 4.40 8.15 -6.72
C LEU A 221 5.88 8.37 -7.03
N LYS A 222 6.31 9.63 -7.18
CA LYS A 222 7.73 9.99 -7.38
C LYS A 222 8.65 9.41 -6.29
N ASN A 223 8.21 9.42 -5.04
CA ASN A 223 8.98 8.84 -3.92
C ASN A 223 9.00 7.30 -3.95
N GLN A 224 7.93 6.63 -4.41
CA GLN A 224 7.96 5.18 -4.67
C GLN A 224 8.91 4.87 -5.84
N GLU A 225 8.89 5.65 -6.92
CA GLU A 225 9.75 5.46 -8.09
C GLU A 225 11.23 5.59 -7.76
N ALA A 226 11.60 6.59 -6.95
CA ALA A 226 12.95 6.75 -6.43
C ALA A 226 13.35 5.61 -5.48
N GLY A 227 12.45 5.18 -4.58
CA GLY A 227 12.70 4.08 -3.64
C GLY A 227 12.87 2.72 -4.33
N VAL A 228 12.10 2.45 -5.38
CA VAL A 228 12.26 1.26 -6.23
C VAL A 228 13.57 1.34 -7.03
N GLY A 229 13.87 2.49 -7.64
CA GLY A 229 15.11 2.69 -8.40
C GLY A 229 16.37 2.46 -7.56
N ALA A 230 16.43 3.02 -6.35
CA ALA A 230 17.53 2.81 -5.42
C ALA A 230 17.70 1.33 -5.02
N TYR A 231 16.60 0.59 -4.86
CA TYR A 231 16.64 -0.86 -4.64
C TYR A 231 17.12 -1.63 -5.88
N LEU A 232 16.68 -1.22 -7.07
CA LEU A 232 16.96 -1.89 -8.33
C LEU A 232 18.42 -1.80 -8.77
N VAL A 233 19.23 -0.83 -8.31
CA VAL A 233 20.67 -0.78 -8.60
C VAL A 233 21.32 -2.14 -8.31
N SER A 234 21.06 -2.71 -7.12
CA SER A 234 21.57 -4.03 -6.73
C SER A 234 21.06 -5.19 -7.59
N VAL A 235 19.90 -5.03 -8.25
CA VAL A 235 19.32 -6.03 -9.15
C VAL A 235 19.98 -5.91 -10.52
N ILE A 236 20.16 -4.69 -11.02
CA ILE A 236 20.82 -4.33 -12.27
C ILE A 236 22.26 -4.89 -12.29
N GLU A 237 23.03 -4.67 -11.24
CA GLU A 237 24.38 -5.24 -11.07
C GLU A 237 24.42 -6.78 -11.20
N ARG A 238 23.39 -7.49 -10.71
CA ARG A 238 23.29 -8.96 -10.81
C ARG A 238 22.89 -9.42 -12.21
N VAL A 239 22.05 -8.66 -12.92
CA VAL A 239 21.72 -8.92 -14.33
C VAL A 239 22.97 -8.73 -15.21
N GLU A 240 23.72 -7.65 -14.99
CA GLU A 240 24.89 -7.30 -15.80
C GLU A 240 26.05 -8.27 -15.56
N SER A 241 26.23 -8.77 -14.33
CA SER A 241 27.30 -9.73 -13.99
C SER A 241 26.96 -11.20 -14.24
N SER A 242 25.68 -11.60 -14.27
CA SER A 242 25.28 -13.02 -14.37
C SER A 242 24.24 -13.34 -15.45
N GLY A 243 23.85 -12.36 -16.26
CA GLY A 243 22.81 -12.46 -17.30
C GLY A 243 21.37 -12.33 -16.77
N ARG A 244 21.14 -12.69 -15.50
CA ARG A 244 19.81 -12.90 -14.91
C ARG A 244 19.69 -12.39 -13.48
N ALA A 245 18.50 -11.97 -13.09
CA ALA A 245 18.16 -11.67 -11.69
C ALA A 245 16.65 -11.75 -11.44
N GLN A 246 16.27 -11.67 -10.17
CA GLN A 246 14.90 -11.40 -9.75
C GLN A 246 14.87 -10.36 -8.62
N THR A 247 13.75 -9.66 -8.49
CA THR A 247 13.46 -8.83 -7.31
C THR A 247 13.02 -9.70 -6.12
N LYS A 248 12.99 -9.09 -4.94
CA LYS A 248 12.10 -9.52 -3.84
C LYS A 248 10.62 -9.39 -4.28
N PRO A 249 9.66 -9.96 -3.53
CA PRO A 249 8.25 -9.62 -3.70
C PRO A 249 7.99 -8.11 -3.55
N LEU A 250 7.15 -7.57 -4.43
CA LEU A 250 6.76 -6.16 -4.51
C LEU A 250 5.24 -6.08 -4.66
N ASP A 251 4.61 -5.23 -3.85
CA ASP A 251 3.15 -5.13 -3.73
C ASP A 251 2.56 -3.95 -4.55
N GLY A 252 1.36 -4.15 -5.08
CA GLY A 252 0.59 -3.17 -5.84
C GLY A 252 1.38 -2.57 -7.00
N VAL A 253 1.55 -1.24 -6.97
CA VAL A 253 2.21 -0.46 -8.02
C VAL A 253 3.74 -0.65 -8.03
N LEU A 254 4.36 -1.09 -6.92
CA LEU A 254 5.82 -1.22 -6.84
C LEU A 254 6.38 -2.26 -7.82
N VAL A 255 5.61 -3.31 -8.14
CA VAL A 255 6.03 -4.32 -9.13
C VAL A 255 5.97 -3.80 -10.57
N LYS A 256 5.10 -2.82 -10.86
CA LYS A 256 4.98 -2.17 -12.18
C LYS A 256 6.08 -1.14 -12.41
N ILE A 257 6.31 -0.25 -11.43
CA ILE A 257 7.48 0.63 -11.40
C ILE A 257 8.78 -0.17 -11.61
N ALA A 258 8.91 -1.33 -10.94
CA ALA A 258 10.08 -2.18 -11.10
C ALA A 258 10.17 -2.83 -12.49
N LEU A 259 9.04 -3.27 -13.06
CA LEU A 259 8.95 -3.83 -14.41
C LEU A 259 9.37 -2.79 -15.46
N GLU A 260 8.83 -1.57 -15.37
CA GLU A 260 9.10 -0.47 -16.30
C GLU A 260 10.57 -0.03 -16.26
N GLN A 261 11.13 0.18 -15.05
CA GLN A 261 12.53 0.59 -14.90
C GLN A 261 13.50 -0.51 -15.39
N LEU A 262 13.18 -1.80 -15.16
CA LEU A 262 13.99 -2.91 -15.66
C LEU A 262 13.85 -3.11 -17.18
N ARG A 263 12.64 -3.00 -17.76
CA ARG A 263 12.43 -3.00 -19.21
C ARG A 263 13.19 -1.86 -19.89
N LYS A 264 13.16 -0.66 -19.31
CA LYS A 264 13.90 0.52 -19.81
C LYS A 264 15.42 0.40 -19.68
N ARG A 265 15.93 -0.32 -18.68
CA ARG A 265 17.38 -0.60 -18.53
C ARG A 265 17.86 -1.74 -19.44
N PHE A 266 17.01 -2.73 -19.70
CA PHE A 266 17.35 -3.95 -20.43
C PHE A 266 16.34 -4.27 -21.54
N PRO A 267 16.28 -3.47 -22.63
CA PRO A 267 15.36 -3.74 -23.75
C PRO A 267 15.66 -5.09 -24.43
N ASP A 268 16.94 -5.48 -24.51
CA ASP A 268 17.39 -6.73 -25.14
C ASP A 268 17.31 -7.97 -24.23
N LYS A 269 16.49 -7.92 -23.16
CA LYS A 269 16.28 -9.04 -22.23
C LYS A 269 14.80 -9.29 -21.97
N TYR A 270 14.47 -10.54 -21.65
CA TYR A 270 13.14 -10.87 -21.12
C TYR A 270 12.99 -10.29 -19.71
N VAL A 271 12.11 -9.30 -19.57
CA VAL A 271 11.70 -8.71 -18.29
C VAL A 271 10.20 -8.92 -18.10
N GLY A 272 9.81 -9.65 -17.07
CA GLY A 272 8.42 -10.02 -16.82
C GLY A 272 8.09 -10.25 -15.34
N ILE A 273 6.82 -10.13 -14.99
CA ILE A 273 6.30 -10.39 -13.63
C ILE A 273 6.06 -11.90 -13.46
N LYS A 274 6.37 -12.43 -12.28
CA LYS A 274 5.94 -13.75 -11.79
C LYS A 274 5.30 -13.63 -10.42
N THR A 275 4.53 -14.65 -10.06
CA THR A 275 3.85 -14.78 -8.76
C THR A 275 4.40 -16.00 -8.02
N SER A 276 4.61 -15.85 -6.71
CA SER A 276 4.87 -16.94 -5.77
C SER A 276 3.97 -16.77 -4.53
N ASP A 277 4.04 -17.73 -3.59
CA ASP A 277 3.29 -17.68 -2.34
C ASP A 277 3.59 -16.42 -1.50
N ASP A 278 4.82 -15.87 -1.62
CA ASP A 278 5.25 -14.62 -0.99
C ASP A 278 4.81 -13.33 -1.75
N GLY A 279 4.20 -13.45 -2.93
CA GLY A 279 3.67 -12.34 -3.72
C GLY A 279 4.21 -12.22 -5.16
N ARG A 280 3.98 -11.06 -5.81
CA ARG A 280 4.46 -10.78 -7.17
C ARG A 280 5.89 -10.24 -7.15
N TYR A 281 6.71 -10.61 -8.12
CA TYR A 281 8.10 -10.16 -8.27
C TYR A 281 8.47 -10.04 -9.76
N VAL A 282 9.48 -9.24 -10.09
CA VAL A 282 9.98 -9.10 -11.47
C VAL A 282 11.19 -9.99 -11.67
N ILE A 283 11.27 -10.66 -12.82
CA ILE A 283 12.46 -11.41 -13.26
C ILE A 283 13.07 -10.72 -14.47
N VAL A 284 14.40 -10.83 -14.60
CA VAL A 284 15.16 -10.47 -15.79
C VAL A 284 16.00 -11.68 -16.20
N ASN A 285 15.89 -12.10 -17.46
CA ASN A 285 16.70 -13.14 -18.08
C ASN A 285 17.13 -12.72 -19.48
N ASP A 286 18.23 -13.28 -19.99
CA ASP A 286 18.48 -13.30 -21.43
C ASP A 286 17.30 -13.95 -22.19
N PHE A 287 17.01 -13.47 -23.40
CA PHE A 287 16.08 -14.14 -24.30
C PHE A 287 16.60 -15.55 -24.65
N TYR A 288 15.68 -16.51 -24.77
CA TYR A 288 16.02 -17.87 -25.21
C TYR A 288 16.55 -17.83 -26.66
N LYS A 289 17.88 -17.96 -26.80
CA LYS A 289 18.48 -18.38 -28.07
C LYS A 289 18.01 -19.81 -28.35
N LYS A 290 17.24 -19.97 -29.42
CA LYS A 290 16.96 -21.28 -30.03
C LYS A 290 18.18 -21.76 -30.83
#